data_AF-A0A3P6U0Q2-F1
#
_entry.id   AF-A0A3P6U0Q2-F1
#
_cell.length_a   1.000
_cell.length_b   1.000
_cell.length_c   1.000
_cell.angle_alpha   90.00
_cell.angle_beta   90.00
_cell.angle_gamma   90.00
#
_symmetry.space_group_name_H-M   'P 1'
#
loop_
_entity.id
_entity.type
_entity.pdbx_description
1 polymer ?
#
loop_
_entity_poly.entity_id
_entity_poly.type
_entity_poly.pdbx_seq_one_letter_code
_entity_poly.pdbx_strand_id
1 'polypeptide(L)'
;MSIFPSGTELLEFLEANEQPRPVIIRSNSLKTRRAELARNLINRGMNVDPAAEWTKIGLIVYDSQVPVGATPEYLAGHYMLQGLSSFLPVMALAPQPEETILDVCSAPGGKSSHIAALMKNTGVLYANDSNMQRCLAVIGNLHRLGVNNAVVSNLDGREFAKVMPQGFDRVLLDAPCSGTGVVWKDGSVKTRRDSQDVQRCHTLQRELILAALDSINANSKTGGYLVYSTCSVLVEENEAVVDYALRKRDCKLVPMGLSIGVEGFTKFREYRFHPSLSLTRRYYPHIHNIDGFFVAKFKKLSNSKATRNADSSGELKNKNVSLLKSKAENGNSDLAEIKGKSKKSISHGDNRKRHQHKVPVAKTEIGMGESKSERSKESTNGSMWESNPNNVQKALVHRKKFSSNKLKSGKSGNFIRTKNT
;
A
#
# COMPACT_ATOMS: atom_id res chain seq x y z
N MET A 1 -16.68 9.08 9.48
CA MET A 1 -18.14 8.84 9.69
C MET A 1 -18.89 8.66 8.37
N SER A 2 -18.78 9.55 7.38
CA SER A 2 -19.57 9.45 6.14
C SER A 2 -19.19 8.34 5.14
N ILE A 3 -18.15 7.54 5.44
CA ILE A 3 -17.71 6.45 4.54
C ILE A 3 -18.73 5.31 4.56
N PHE A 4 -19.39 5.11 5.70
CA PHE A 4 -20.41 4.09 5.89
C PHE A 4 -21.79 4.75 5.87
N PRO A 5 -22.67 4.37 4.92
CA PRO A 5 -23.98 4.99 4.74
C PRO A 5 -24.95 4.72 5.92
N SER A 6 -24.78 3.61 6.65
CA SER A 6 -25.61 3.29 7.80
C SER A 6 -24.84 3.43 9.12
N GLY A 7 -25.53 3.89 10.17
CA GLY A 7 -24.95 3.96 11.52
C GLY A 7 -24.58 2.58 12.07
N THR A 8 -25.32 1.54 11.67
CA THR A 8 -25.04 0.14 12.05
C THR A 8 -23.73 -0.36 11.46
N GLU A 9 -23.49 -0.16 10.16
CA GLU A 9 -22.24 -0.56 9.50
C GLU A 9 -21.03 0.19 10.08
N LEU A 10 -21.20 1.46 10.44
CA LEU A 10 -20.17 2.20 11.15
C LEU A 10 -19.83 1.55 12.50
N LEU A 11 -20.83 1.15 13.28
CA LEU A 11 -20.61 0.47 14.57
C LEU A 11 -19.89 -0.87 14.37
N GLU A 12 -20.32 -1.69 13.42
CA GLU A 12 -19.65 -2.95 13.08
C GLU A 12 -18.19 -2.73 12.67
N PHE A 13 -17.91 -1.69 11.87
CA PHE A 13 -16.54 -1.32 11.52
C PHE A 13 -15.71 -0.94 12.74
N LEU A 14 -16.25 -0.15 13.67
CA LEU A 14 -15.55 0.27 14.87
C LEU A 14 -15.26 -0.92 15.79
N GLU A 15 -16.27 -1.76 16.04
CA GLU A 15 -16.11 -2.99 16.84
C GLU A 15 -15.06 -3.93 16.24
N ALA A 16 -15.06 -4.13 14.93
CA ALA A 16 -14.09 -4.96 14.24
C ALA A 16 -12.64 -4.42 14.27
N ASN A 17 -12.44 -3.14 14.64
CA ASN A 17 -11.12 -2.54 14.85
C ASN A 17 -10.64 -2.62 16.32
N GLU A 18 -11.51 -2.98 17.26
CA GLU A 18 -11.13 -3.26 18.65
C GLU A 18 -10.83 -4.75 18.88
N GLN A 19 -11.26 -5.62 17.97
CA GLN A 19 -11.05 -7.05 18.10
C GLN A 19 -9.68 -7.48 17.55
N PRO A 20 -8.89 -8.24 18.34
CA PRO A 20 -7.64 -8.80 17.85
C PRO A 20 -7.94 -9.85 16.77
N ARG A 21 -7.13 -9.86 15.72
CA ARG A 21 -7.25 -10.84 14.65
C ARG A 21 -6.25 -11.99 14.84
N PRO A 22 -6.60 -13.21 14.40
CA PRO A 22 -5.71 -14.34 14.49
C PRO A 22 -4.43 -14.13 13.67
N VAL A 23 -3.37 -14.81 14.07
CA VAL A 23 -2.07 -14.72 13.39
C VAL A 23 -2.15 -15.43 12.06
N ILE A 24 -1.68 -14.77 11.00
CA ILE A 24 -1.69 -15.30 9.64
C ILE A 24 -0.25 -15.42 9.16
N ILE A 25 0.04 -16.57 8.55
CA ILE A 25 1.34 -16.86 7.94
C ILE A 25 1.18 -17.14 6.45
N ARG A 26 2.16 -16.70 5.67
CA ARG A 26 2.28 -16.99 4.24
C ARG A 26 3.34 -18.07 4.04
N SER A 27 2.95 -19.22 3.53
CA SER A 27 3.91 -20.25 3.09
C SER A 27 4.80 -19.72 1.96
N ASN A 28 6.09 -20.04 2.04
CA ASN A 28 7.07 -19.71 1.01
C ASN A 28 7.15 -20.84 -0.01
N SER A 29 6.50 -20.65 -1.16
CA SER A 29 6.45 -21.64 -2.23
C SER A 29 7.80 -21.96 -2.87
N LEU A 30 8.85 -21.16 -2.61
CA LEU A 30 10.22 -21.50 -3.03
C LEU A 30 10.81 -22.66 -2.23
N LYS A 31 10.37 -22.85 -0.98
CA LYS A 31 10.96 -23.82 -0.05
C LYS A 31 10.03 -24.98 0.32
N THR A 32 8.72 -24.74 0.42
CA THR A 32 7.77 -25.78 0.82
C THR A 32 6.38 -25.52 0.26
N ARG A 33 5.56 -26.58 0.19
CA ARG A 33 4.14 -26.47 -0.16
C ARG A 33 3.31 -26.18 1.09
N ARG A 34 2.24 -25.38 0.97
CA ARG A 34 1.34 -25.04 2.10
C ARG A 34 0.88 -26.27 2.90
N ALA A 35 0.48 -27.35 2.23
CA ALA A 35 -0.01 -28.56 2.88
C ALA A 35 1.09 -29.30 3.66
N GLU A 36 2.32 -29.27 3.19
CA GLU A 36 3.47 -29.84 3.90
C GLU A 36 3.85 -28.99 5.10
N LEU A 37 3.90 -27.66 4.94
CA LEU A 37 4.10 -26.74 6.05
C LEU A 37 3.04 -26.94 7.13
N ALA A 38 1.76 -27.03 6.76
CA ALA A 38 0.68 -27.25 7.72
C ALA A 38 0.90 -28.54 8.52
N ARG A 39 1.23 -29.66 7.86
CA ARG A 39 1.56 -30.92 8.56
C ARG A 39 2.73 -30.76 9.53
N ASN A 40 3.80 -30.09 9.11
CA ASN A 40 4.97 -29.88 9.97
C ASN A 40 4.65 -29.04 11.21
N LEU A 41 3.80 -28.02 11.08
CA LEU A 41 3.36 -27.19 12.20
C LEU A 41 2.40 -27.95 13.13
N ILE A 42 1.47 -28.75 12.58
CA ILE A 42 0.56 -29.62 13.37
C ILE A 42 1.36 -30.64 14.19
N ASN A 43 2.40 -31.24 13.60
CA ASN A 43 3.26 -32.18 14.31
C ASN A 43 4.03 -31.53 15.48
N ARG A 44 4.16 -30.20 15.49
CA ARG A 44 4.70 -29.42 16.62
C ARG A 44 3.64 -29.00 17.64
N GLY A 45 2.40 -29.43 17.47
CA GLY A 45 1.28 -29.06 18.34
C GLY A 45 0.68 -27.69 18.06
N MET A 46 0.92 -27.11 16.87
CA MET A 46 0.26 -25.85 16.47
C MET A 46 -1.12 -26.13 15.85
N ASN A 47 -2.11 -25.32 16.20
CA ASN A 47 -3.43 -25.39 15.57
C ASN A 47 -3.47 -24.47 14.34
N VAL A 48 -3.40 -25.06 13.15
CA VAL A 48 -3.32 -24.35 11.88
C VAL A 48 -4.35 -24.83 10.87
N ASP A 49 -4.99 -23.88 10.20
CA ASP A 49 -5.97 -24.13 9.14
C ASP A 49 -5.65 -23.30 7.88
N PRO A 50 -6.22 -23.64 6.71
CA PRO A 50 -6.21 -22.75 5.56
C PRO A 50 -6.82 -21.39 5.91
N ALA A 51 -6.13 -20.30 5.59
CA ALA A 51 -6.58 -18.96 6.01
C ALA A 51 -7.85 -18.49 5.29
N ALA A 52 -8.01 -18.83 4.01
CA ALA A 52 -9.22 -18.60 3.23
C ALA A 52 -9.22 -19.46 1.96
N GLU A 53 -10.39 -19.76 1.40
CA GLU A 53 -10.54 -20.60 0.20
C GLU A 53 -9.89 -19.97 -1.05
N TRP A 54 -9.86 -18.64 -1.13
CA TRP A 54 -9.31 -17.91 -2.27
C TRP A 54 -7.78 -17.83 -2.27
N THR A 55 -7.09 -18.25 -1.20
CA THR A 55 -5.62 -18.27 -1.13
C THR A 55 -5.07 -19.69 -1.00
N LYS A 56 -4.09 -20.02 -1.84
CA LYS A 56 -3.41 -21.32 -1.81
C LYS A 56 -2.20 -21.36 -0.88
N ILE A 57 -1.78 -20.22 -0.33
CA ILE A 57 -0.53 -20.08 0.43
C ILE A 57 -0.73 -19.62 1.89
N GLY A 58 -1.90 -19.09 2.23
CA GLY A 58 -2.19 -18.59 3.57
C GLY A 58 -2.58 -19.69 4.55
N LEU A 59 -2.05 -19.61 5.77
CA LEU A 59 -2.48 -20.40 6.92
C LEU A 59 -2.84 -19.45 8.07
N ILE A 60 -3.91 -19.78 8.78
CA ILE A 60 -4.29 -19.15 10.04
C ILE A 60 -3.73 -19.99 11.19
N VAL A 61 -3.17 -19.33 12.21
CA VAL A 61 -2.67 -19.97 13.43
C VAL A 61 -3.57 -19.51 14.57
N TYR A 62 -4.34 -20.45 15.15
CA TYR A 62 -5.26 -20.15 16.25
C TYR A 62 -4.56 -20.17 17.60
N ASP A 63 -3.68 -21.16 17.78
CA ASP A 63 -2.96 -21.37 19.02
C ASP A 63 -1.60 -22.02 18.74
N SER A 64 -0.61 -21.67 19.54
CA SER A 64 0.74 -22.20 19.45
C SER A 64 1.46 -22.07 20.79
N GLN A 65 2.01 -23.18 21.28
CA GLN A 65 2.87 -23.19 22.47
C GLN A 65 4.22 -22.51 22.21
N VAL A 66 4.69 -22.54 20.96
CA VAL A 66 5.95 -21.92 20.54
C VAL A 66 5.63 -20.58 19.85
N PRO A 67 6.37 -19.49 20.13
CA PRO A 67 6.20 -18.26 19.38
C PRO A 67 6.34 -18.50 17.87
N VAL A 68 5.35 -18.07 17.09
CA VAL A 68 5.30 -18.33 15.64
C VAL A 68 6.54 -17.76 14.93
N GLY A 69 7.12 -16.66 15.44
CA GLY A 69 8.36 -16.07 14.92
C GLY A 69 9.66 -16.76 15.35
N ALA A 70 9.61 -17.82 16.16
CA ALA A 70 10.78 -18.50 16.72
C ALA A 70 10.88 -19.99 16.33
N THR A 71 9.96 -20.48 15.49
CA THR A 71 10.00 -21.87 15.03
C THR A 71 11.18 -22.12 14.07
N PRO A 72 11.74 -23.34 14.04
CA PRO A 72 12.78 -23.70 13.06
C PRO A 72 12.33 -23.49 11.61
N GLU A 73 11.05 -23.72 11.30
CA GLU A 73 10.46 -23.48 9.99
C GLU A 73 10.45 -21.99 9.62
N TYR A 74 10.20 -21.11 10.59
CA TYR A 74 10.32 -19.67 10.38
C TYR A 74 11.77 -19.28 10.10
N LEU A 75 12.73 -19.74 10.91
CA LEU A 75 14.15 -19.46 10.74
C LEU A 75 14.70 -20.01 9.41
N ALA A 76 14.25 -21.19 9.01
CA ALA A 76 14.56 -21.79 7.71
C ALA A 76 13.86 -21.09 6.53
N GLY A 77 12.97 -20.13 6.79
CA GLY A 77 12.28 -19.35 5.76
C GLY A 77 11.15 -20.10 5.04
N HIS A 78 10.58 -21.14 5.67
CA HIS A 78 9.42 -21.85 5.12
C HIS A 78 8.16 -21.00 5.08
N TYR A 79 8.08 -19.95 5.89
CA TYR A 79 6.98 -18.99 5.88
C TYR A 79 7.37 -17.61 6.41
N MET A 80 6.48 -16.65 6.18
CA MET A 80 6.56 -15.29 6.69
C MET A 80 5.27 -14.93 7.44
N LEU A 81 5.39 -14.24 8.57
CA LEU A 81 4.25 -13.64 9.27
C LEU A 81 3.73 -12.47 8.43
N GLN A 82 2.49 -12.56 7.95
CA GLN A 82 1.93 -11.57 7.04
C GLN A 82 0.41 -11.66 7.00
N GLY A 83 -0.27 -10.52 7.15
CA GLY A 83 -1.73 -10.47 7.07
C GLY A 83 -2.27 -10.77 5.67
N LEU A 84 -3.48 -11.32 5.59
CA LEU A 84 -4.17 -11.68 4.33
C LEU A 84 -4.27 -10.50 3.36
N SER A 85 -4.53 -9.29 3.88
CA SER A 85 -4.60 -8.05 3.11
C SER A 85 -3.38 -7.82 2.23
N SER A 86 -2.19 -8.16 2.74
CA SER A 86 -0.92 -7.98 2.03
C SER A 86 -0.67 -9.00 0.92
N PHE A 87 -1.51 -10.03 0.77
CA PHE A 87 -1.43 -10.96 -0.36
C PHE A 87 -2.09 -10.36 -1.61
N LEU A 88 -3.14 -9.57 -1.41
CA LEU A 88 -4.02 -9.08 -2.47
C LEU A 88 -3.30 -8.23 -3.53
N PRO A 89 -2.38 -7.29 -3.19
CA PRO A 89 -1.67 -6.53 -4.21
C PRO A 89 -0.82 -7.40 -5.13
N VAL A 90 -0.12 -8.39 -4.57
CA VAL A 90 0.77 -9.25 -5.33
C VAL A 90 -0.03 -10.23 -6.19
N MET A 91 -1.14 -10.75 -5.66
CA MET A 91 -2.08 -11.57 -6.43
C MET A 91 -2.69 -10.78 -7.61
N ALA A 92 -3.05 -9.51 -7.39
CA ALA A 92 -3.53 -8.63 -8.46
C ALA A 92 -2.43 -8.32 -9.49
N LEU A 93 -1.18 -8.14 -9.04
CA LEU A 93 -0.04 -7.84 -9.90
C LEU A 93 0.25 -8.99 -10.86
N ALA A 94 0.09 -10.23 -10.38
CA ALA A 94 0.33 -11.47 -11.12
C ALA A 94 1.69 -11.48 -11.84
N PRO A 95 2.81 -11.32 -11.09
CA PRO A 95 4.16 -11.32 -11.64
C PRO A 95 4.46 -12.64 -12.38
N GLN A 96 5.18 -12.56 -13.49
CA GLN A 96 5.59 -13.72 -14.28
C GLN A 96 7.10 -14.00 -14.14
N PRO A 97 7.54 -15.25 -14.34
CA PRO A 97 8.96 -15.58 -14.47
C PRO A 97 9.67 -14.73 -15.53
N GLU A 98 10.95 -14.46 -15.32
CA GLU A 98 11.83 -13.67 -16.21
C GLU A 98 11.44 -12.18 -16.42
N GLU A 99 10.46 -11.65 -15.69
CA GLU A 99 10.13 -10.21 -15.73
C GLU A 99 11.09 -9.37 -14.88
N THR A 100 11.19 -8.08 -15.20
CA THR A 100 11.83 -7.07 -14.35
C THR A 100 10.74 -6.30 -13.58
N ILE A 101 10.72 -6.43 -12.26
CA ILE A 101 9.64 -5.90 -11.41
C ILE A 101 10.20 -4.94 -10.38
N LEU A 102 9.48 -3.85 -10.11
CA LEU A 102 9.80 -2.89 -9.05
C LEU A 102 8.75 -2.95 -7.94
N ASP A 103 9.19 -3.13 -6.70
CA ASP A 103 8.44 -2.85 -5.47
C ASP A 103 8.95 -1.54 -4.89
N VAL A 104 8.15 -0.47 -5.03
CA VAL A 104 8.59 0.93 -4.78
C VAL A 104 8.81 1.19 -3.28
N CYS A 105 8.04 0.52 -2.42
CA CYS A 105 8.02 0.69 -0.97
C CYS A 105 8.00 -0.69 -0.28
N SER A 106 9.08 -1.43 -0.47
CA SER A 106 9.21 -2.85 -0.16
C SER A 106 9.12 -3.19 1.33
N ALA A 107 9.59 -2.32 2.22
CA ALA A 107 9.80 -2.71 3.60
C ALA A 107 8.49 -3.07 4.33
N PRO A 108 8.47 -4.20 5.07
CA PRO A 108 9.61 -5.02 5.53
C PRO A 108 10.04 -6.17 4.60
N GLY A 109 9.59 -6.22 3.34
CA GLY A 109 9.98 -7.22 2.34
C GLY A 109 8.98 -8.37 2.15
N GLY A 110 7.81 -8.29 2.80
CA GLY A 110 6.79 -9.35 2.72
C GLY A 110 6.11 -9.46 1.35
N LYS A 111 5.86 -8.33 0.67
CA LYS A 111 5.28 -8.31 -0.68
C LYS A 111 6.34 -8.64 -1.73
N SER A 112 7.53 -8.06 -1.61
CA SER A 112 8.71 -8.40 -2.41
C SER A 112 9.03 -9.90 -2.41
N SER A 113 9.11 -10.56 -1.25
CA SER A 113 9.34 -12.01 -1.19
C SER A 113 8.17 -12.84 -1.75
N HIS A 114 6.96 -12.29 -1.82
CA HIS A 114 5.85 -12.92 -2.52
C HIS A 114 5.98 -12.79 -4.03
N ILE A 115 6.42 -11.63 -4.52
CA ILE A 115 6.75 -11.44 -5.93
C ILE A 115 7.83 -12.42 -6.35
N ALA A 116 8.96 -12.48 -5.63
CA ALA A 116 10.06 -13.40 -5.93
C ALA A 116 9.63 -14.88 -5.95
N ALA A 117 8.76 -15.27 -5.01
CA ALA A 117 8.24 -16.63 -4.95
C ALA A 117 7.36 -17.01 -6.15
N LEU A 118 6.56 -16.07 -6.68
CA LEU A 118 5.76 -16.27 -7.89
C LEU A 118 6.62 -16.26 -9.16
N MET A 119 7.67 -15.44 -9.19
CA MET A 119 8.68 -15.45 -10.25
C MET A 119 9.60 -16.67 -10.19
N LYS A 120 9.47 -17.54 -9.17
CA LYS A 120 10.34 -18.70 -8.96
C LYS A 120 11.83 -18.34 -8.97
N ASN A 121 12.20 -17.21 -8.37
CA ASN A 121 13.59 -16.74 -8.32
C ASN A 121 14.22 -16.50 -9.72
N THR A 122 13.42 -16.16 -10.74
CA THR A 122 13.89 -15.79 -12.09
C THR A 122 13.67 -14.31 -12.39
N GLY A 123 14.23 -13.77 -13.47
CA GLY A 123 14.14 -12.33 -13.77
C GLY A 123 14.82 -11.46 -12.70
N VAL A 124 14.36 -10.23 -12.52
CA VAL A 124 14.94 -9.28 -11.56
C VAL A 124 13.85 -8.55 -10.77
N LEU A 125 13.94 -8.61 -9.43
CA LEU A 125 13.10 -7.87 -8.51
C LEU A 125 13.86 -6.71 -7.88
N TYR A 126 13.45 -5.47 -8.14
CA TYR A 126 13.95 -4.30 -7.43
C TYR A 126 13.08 -4.06 -6.19
N ALA A 127 13.66 -4.25 -5.01
CA ALA A 127 13.00 -4.05 -3.72
C ALA A 127 13.50 -2.74 -3.10
N ASN A 128 12.74 -1.66 -3.27
CA ASN A 128 13.14 -0.32 -2.85
C ASN A 128 12.45 0.12 -1.56
N ASP A 129 13.15 0.82 -0.67
CA ASP A 129 12.51 1.66 0.36
C ASP A 129 13.33 2.93 0.57
N SER A 130 12.68 4.08 0.79
CA SER A 130 13.39 5.34 0.99
C SER A 130 14.10 5.44 2.35
N ASN A 131 13.74 4.58 3.31
CA ASN A 131 14.36 4.55 4.63
C ASN A 131 15.39 3.41 4.75
N MET A 132 16.66 3.78 4.92
CA MET A 132 17.78 2.83 5.05
C MET A 132 17.60 1.83 6.20
N GLN A 133 17.08 2.26 7.35
CA GLN A 133 16.85 1.36 8.49
C GLN A 133 15.81 0.29 8.14
N ARG A 134 14.80 0.66 7.35
CA ARG A 134 13.77 -0.28 6.87
C ARG A 134 14.31 -1.21 5.79
N CYS A 135 15.28 -0.79 4.98
CA CYS A 135 15.98 -1.65 4.02
C CYS A 135 16.71 -2.82 4.71
N LEU A 136 17.27 -2.63 5.92
CA LEU A 136 17.91 -3.73 6.67
C LEU A 136 16.94 -4.88 6.95
N ALA A 137 15.69 -4.55 7.29
CA ALA A 137 14.63 -5.55 7.49
C ALA A 137 14.27 -6.27 6.18
N VAL A 138 14.27 -5.56 5.05
CA VAL A 138 14.08 -6.16 3.72
C VAL A 138 15.19 -7.17 3.44
N ILE A 139 16.45 -6.76 3.59
CA ILE A 139 17.63 -7.62 3.39
C ILE A 139 17.51 -8.89 4.23
N GLY A 140 17.30 -8.76 5.54
CA GLY A 140 17.18 -9.90 6.45
C GLY A 140 16.06 -10.86 6.06
N ASN A 141 14.89 -10.35 5.70
CA ASN A 141 13.76 -11.20 5.29
C ASN A 141 13.99 -11.87 3.94
N LEU A 142 14.53 -11.17 2.95
CA LEU A 142 14.81 -11.74 1.62
C LEU A 142 15.85 -12.86 1.71
N HIS A 143 16.95 -12.65 2.46
CA HIS A 143 17.95 -13.70 2.69
C HIS A 143 17.35 -14.91 3.41
N ARG A 144 16.63 -14.70 4.53
CA ARG A 144 15.99 -15.80 5.27
C ARG A 144 15.05 -16.61 4.37
N LEU A 145 14.27 -15.95 3.52
CA LEU A 145 13.32 -16.59 2.62
C LEU A 145 13.97 -17.21 1.37
N GLY A 146 15.28 -17.03 1.16
CA GLY A 146 16.01 -17.62 0.03
C GLY A 146 15.70 -16.93 -1.31
N VAL A 147 15.42 -15.64 -1.28
CA VAL A 147 15.25 -14.84 -2.49
C VAL A 147 16.62 -14.47 -3.03
N ASN A 148 16.90 -14.84 -4.28
CA ASN A 148 18.22 -14.65 -4.92
C ASN A 148 18.18 -13.75 -6.17
N ASN A 149 16.99 -13.37 -6.64
CA ASN A 149 16.78 -12.53 -7.82
C ASN A 149 16.44 -11.08 -7.47
N ALA A 150 16.72 -10.64 -6.23
CA ALA A 150 16.33 -9.33 -5.74
C ALA A 150 17.52 -8.37 -5.58
N VAL A 151 17.33 -7.13 -6.04
CA VAL A 151 18.21 -5.99 -5.79
C VAL A 151 17.53 -5.09 -4.78
N VAL A 152 18.12 -4.95 -3.59
CA VAL A 152 17.62 -4.02 -2.56
C VAL A 152 18.24 -2.64 -2.80
N SER A 153 17.40 -1.62 -2.92
CA SER A 153 17.85 -0.24 -3.13
C SER A 153 17.27 0.72 -2.09
N ASN A 154 18.01 1.80 -1.82
CA ASN A 154 17.56 2.90 -1.00
C ASN A 154 17.51 4.18 -1.85
N LEU A 155 16.38 4.39 -2.52
CA LEU A 155 16.13 5.55 -3.36
C LEU A 155 14.75 6.12 -3.07
N ASP A 156 14.57 7.39 -3.42
CA ASP A 156 13.24 7.97 -3.52
C ASP A 156 12.46 7.29 -4.66
N GLY A 157 11.27 6.76 -4.35
CA GLY A 157 10.40 6.12 -5.34
C GLY A 157 10.09 6.99 -6.55
N ARG A 158 10.20 8.32 -6.41
CA ARG A 158 9.99 9.31 -7.48
C ARG A 158 11.08 9.31 -8.55
N GLU A 159 12.23 8.70 -8.29
CA GLU A 159 13.41 8.79 -9.16
C GLU A 159 13.59 7.60 -10.11
N PHE A 160 12.88 6.49 -9.90
CA PHE A 160 13.09 5.24 -10.66
C PHE A 160 12.93 5.38 -12.16
N ALA A 161 12.00 6.22 -12.62
CA ALA A 161 11.82 6.47 -14.06
C ALA A 161 13.07 7.11 -14.72
N LYS A 162 13.92 7.80 -13.94
CA LYS A 162 15.18 8.36 -14.42
C LYS A 162 16.32 7.34 -14.33
N VAL A 163 16.35 6.58 -13.24
CA VAL A 163 17.41 5.59 -12.95
C VAL A 163 17.32 4.38 -13.89
N MET A 164 16.11 3.98 -14.28
CA MET A 164 15.84 2.84 -15.16
C MET A 164 15.00 3.25 -16.38
N PRO A 165 15.59 3.94 -17.37
CA PRO A 165 14.87 4.45 -18.55
C PRO A 165 14.22 3.35 -19.41
N GLN A 166 14.76 2.14 -19.40
CA GLN A 166 14.19 0.97 -20.07
C GLN A 166 12.82 0.55 -19.50
N GLY A 167 12.53 1.00 -18.26
CA GLY A 167 11.31 0.72 -17.53
C GLY A 167 11.22 -0.71 -17.00
N PHE A 168 10.19 -0.93 -16.19
CA PHE A 168 9.84 -2.21 -15.58
C PHE A 168 8.66 -2.83 -16.31
N ASP A 169 8.59 -4.16 -16.32
CA ASP A 169 7.43 -4.90 -16.82
C ASP A 169 6.23 -4.68 -15.89
N ARG A 170 6.46 -4.72 -14.58
CA ARG A 170 5.42 -4.48 -13.58
C ARG A 170 5.96 -3.64 -12.44
N VAL A 171 5.07 -2.84 -11.85
CA VAL A 171 5.39 -2.06 -10.65
C VAL A 171 4.33 -2.32 -9.59
N LEU A 172 4.79 -2.56 -8.36
CA LEU A 172 3.98 -2.58 -7.16
C LEU A 172 4.26 -1.29 -6.37
N LEU A 173 3.21 -0.54 -6.09
CA LEU A 173 3.23 0.60 -5.20
C LEU A 173 2.28 0.34 -4.03
N ASP A 174 2.82 -0.27 -2.97
CA ASP A 174 2.16 -0.29 -1.66
C ASP A 174 2.50 1.01 -0.93
N ALA A 175 1.67 2.03 -1.12
CA ALA A 175 2.07 3.39 -0.81
C ALA A 175 2.07 3.67 0.71
N PRO A 176 3.00 4.49 1.21
CA PRO A 176 2.97 4.95 2.60
C PRO A 176 1.64 5.65 2.87
N CYS A 177 0.92 5.20 3.90
CA CYS A 177 -0.46 5.55 4.19
C CYS A 177 -0.64 6.00 5.64
N SER A 178 -1.78 6.62 5.95
CA SER A 178 -2.16 7.01 7.31
C SER A 178 -2.31 5.82 8.28
N GLY A 179 -2.60 4.62 7.75
CA GLY A 179 -2.76 3.38 8.51
C GLY A 179 -4.17 3.19 9.07
N THR A 180 -5.16 3.96 8.61
CA THR A 180 -6.54 3.92 9.14
C THR A 180 -7.27 2.58 8.98
N GLY A 181 -6.77 1.69 8.12
CA GLY A 181 -7.30 0.33 7.96
C GLY A 181 -6.67 -0.72 8.87
N VAL A 182 -5.61 -0.39 9.62
CA VAL A 182 -4.85 -1.31 10.48
C VAL A 182 -4.85 -0.88 11.96
N VAL A 183 -5.88 -0.15 12.38
CA VAL A 183 -6.03 0.41 13.74
C VAL A 183 -5.95 -0.68 14.83
N TRP A 184 -6.47 -1.87 14.56
CA TRP A 184 -6.40 -2.99 15.50
C TRP A 184 -4.96 -3.50 15.72
N LYS A 185 -4.05 -3.31 14.75
CA LYS A 185 -2.62 -3.67 14.85
C LYS A 185 -1.81 -2.57 15.51
N ASP A 186 -2.09 -1.32 15.15
CA ASP A 186 -1.41 -0.14 15.66
C ASP A 186 -2.45 0.84 16.22
N GLY A 187 -2.72 0.70 17.51
CA GLY A 187 -3.64 1.59 18.23
C GLY A 187 -3.18 3.05 18.25
N SER A 188 -1.90 3.32 18.01
CA SER A 188 -1.37 4.70 17.97
C SER A 188 -1.93 5.51 16.80
N VAL A 189 -2.45 4.84 15.75
CA VAL A 189 -3.15 5.49 14.64
C VAL A 189 -4.34 6.33 15.14
N LYS A 190 -5.01 5.92 16.23
CA LYS A 190 -6.16 6.65 16.82
C LYS A 190 -5.77 8.02 17.38
N THR A 191 -4.54 8.18 17.85
CA THR A 191 -4.09 9.37 18.58
C THR A 191 -3.06 10.20 17.83
N ARG A 192 -2.27 9.58 16.95
CA ARG A 192 -1.14 10.22 16.27
C ARG A 192 -1.46 10.78 14.89
N ARG A 193 -2.59 10.43 14.30
CA ARG A 193 -2.95 10.83 12.93
C ARG A 193 -3.97 11.94 12.95
N ASP A 194 -3.66 13.02 12.26
CA ASP A 194 -4.55 14.14 12.02
C ASP A 194 -4.84 14.32 10.52
N SER A 195 -5.65 15.33 10.19
CA SER A 195 -5.98 15.67 8.81
C SER A 195 -4.76 16.16 8.01
N GLN A 196 -3.76 16.74 8.66
CA GLN A 196 -2.54 17.20 7.99
C GLN A 196 -1.69 16.02 7.54
N ASP A 197 -1.58 14.98 8.36
CA ASP A 197 -0.88 13.74 8.02
C ASP A 197 -1.55 13.02 6.84
N VAL A 198 -2.88 12.96 6.82
CA VAL A 198 -3.63 12.42 5.67
C VAL A 198 -3.32 13.24 4.41
N GLN A 199 -3.30 14.57 4.51
CA GLN A 199 -2.98 15.44 3.37
C GLN A 199 -1.53 15.28 2.88
N ARG A 200 -0.57 15.11 3.79
CA ARG A 200 0.84 14.82 3.46
C ARG A 200 0.95 13.48 2.73
N CYS A 201 0.32 12.43 3.26
CA CYS A 201 0.28 11.10 2.64
C CYS A 201 -0.37 11.17 1.26
N HIS A 202 -1.54 11.80 1.12
CA HIS A 202 -2.23 12.00 -0.16
C HIS A 202 -1.34 12.68 -1.21
N THR A 203 -0.63 13.74 -0.82
CA THR A 203 0.28 14.48 -1.72
C THR A 203 1.43 13.59 -2.18
N LEU A 204 2.10 12.92 -1.24
CA LEU A 204 3.19 11.98 -1.55
C LEU A 204 2.73 10.82 -2.43
N GLN A 205 1.58 10.21 -2.12
CA GLN A 205 0.98 9.12 -2.89
C GLN A 205 0.69 9.53 -4.34
N ARG A 206 0.21 10.77 -4.56
CA ARG A 206 -0.01 11.32 -5.91
C ARG A 206 1.28 11.48 -6.71
N GLU A 207 2.38 11.84 -6.06
CA GLU A 207 3.68 11.91 -6.73
C GLU A 207 4.22 10.51 -7.04
N LEU A 208 4.15 9.61 -6.06
CA LEU A 208 4.63 8.23 -6.20
C LEU A 208 3.87 7.45 -7.27
N ILE A 209 2.54 7.58 -7.35
CA ILE A 209 1.75 6.85 -8.35
C ILE A 209 2.06 7.30 -9.78
N LEU A 210 2.34 8.60 -9.98
CA LEU A 210 2.77 9.12 -11.27
C LEU A 210 4.17 8.61 -11.64
N ALA A 211 5.10 8.64 -10.69
CA ALA A 211 6.46 8.13 -10.91
C ALA A 211 6.46 6.61 -11.17
N ALA A 212 5.62 5.85 -10.46
CA ALA A 212 5.44 4.42 -10.66
C ALA A 212 4.91 4.10 -12.07
N LEU A 213 3.89 4.84 -12.54
CA LEU A 213 3.41 4.72 -13.92
C LEU A 213 4.48 5.11 -14.93
N ASP A 214 5.25 6.17 -14.67
CA ASP A 214 6.33 6.62 -15.55
C ASP A 214 7.46 5.59 -15.63
N SER A 215 7.68 4.80 -14.58
CA SER A 215 8.69 3.74 -14.51
C SER A 215 8.30 2.47 -15.28
N ILE A 216 7.05 2.31 -15.70
CA ILE A 216 6.59 1.10 -16.41
C ILE A 216 6.88 1.22 -17.91
N ASN A 217 7.32 0.12 -18.53
CA ASN A 217 7.37 0.02 -19.98
C ASN A 217 6.02 -0.48 -20.53
N ALA A 218 5.29 0.39 -21.23
CA ALA A 218 4.01 0.07 -21.86
C ALA A 218 4.12 -0.99 -22.97
N ASN A 219 5.29 -1.11 -23.60
CA ASN A 219 5.56 -2.05 -24.69
C ASN A 219 5.96 -3.44 -24.19
N SER A 220 5.98 -3.68 -22.88
CA SER A 220 6.23 -5.00 -22.32
C SER A 220 5.14 -5.98 -22.78
N LYS A 221 5.56 -7.09 -23.40
CA LYS A 221 4.64 -8.12 -23.95
C LYS A 221 3.81 -8.77 -22.85
N THR A 222 4.41 -9.07 -21.71
CA THR A 222 3.76 -9.73 -20.57
C THR A 222 3.32 -8.71 -19.50
N GLY A 223 3.98 -7.55 -19.43
CA GLY A 223 3.83 -6.54 -18.40
C GLY A 223 2.98 -5.33 -18.80
N GLY A 224 3.41 -4.13 -18.41
CA GLY A 224 2.67 -2.88 -18.54
C GLY A 224 1.70 -2.61 -17.39
N TYR A 225 1.88 -3.24 -16.24
CA TYR A 225 0.92 -3.17 -15.12
C TYR A 225 1.48 -2.47 -13.88
N LEU A 226 0.66 -1.61 -13.29
CA LEU A 226 0.86 -1.06 -11.94
C LEU A 226 -0.20 -1.64 -11.02
N VAL A 227 0.19 -2.09 -9.84
CA VAL A 227 -0.75 -2.24 -8.72
C VAL A 227 -0.44 -1.17 -7.68
N TYR A 228 -1.46 -0.35 -7.40
CA TYR A 228 -1.48 0.58 -6.27
C TYR A 228 -2.25 -0.03 -5.12
N SER A 229 -1.70 0.03 -3.91
CA SER A 229 -2.41 -0.38 -2.71
C SER A 229 -2.11 0.50 -1.52
N THR A 230 -3.05 0.54 -0.57
CA THR A 230 -2.86 1.19 0.72
C THR A 230 -3.50 0.38 1.84
N CYS A 231 -2.98 0.62 3.04
CA CYS A 231 -3.52 0.20 4.33
C CYS A 231 -4.56 1.19 4.92
N SER A 232 -5.20 2.01 4.06
CA SER A 232 -6.12 3.08 4.47
C SER A 232 -7.53 2.80 3.97
N VAL A 233 -8.53 3.22 4.74
CA VAL A 233 -9.95 3.18 4.32
C VAL A 233 -10.44 4.52 3.76
N LEU A 234 -9.62 5.57 3.85
CA LEU A 234 -9.98 6.93 3.46
C LEU A 234 -10.06 7.09 1.93
N VAL A 235 -10.99 7.91 1.47
CA VAL A 235 -11.23 8.14 0.03
C VAL A 235 -10.13 9.01 -0.57
N GLU A 236 -9.59 9.92 0.24
CA GLU A 236 -8.51 10.84 -0.10
C GLU A 236 -7.23 10.09 -0.47
N GLU A 237 -6.91 8.99 0.21
CA GLU A 237 -5.71 8.17 -0.05
C GLU A 237 -5.94 7.07 -1.12
N ASN A 238 -7.20 6.83 -1.47
CA ASN A 238 -7.58 5.72 -2.35
C ASN A 238 -8.09 6.24 -3.71
N GLU A 239 -9.41 6.39 -3.86
CA GLU A 239 -10.04 6.79 -5.12
C GLU A 239 -9.53 8.12 -5.63
N ALA A 240 -9.30 9.10 -4.76
CA ALA A 240 -8.81 10.41 -5.19
C ALA A 240 -7.41 10.34 -5.80
N VAL A 241 -6.53 9.48 -5.29
CA VAL A 241 -5.19 9.24 -5.86
C VAL A 241 -5.28 8.49 -7.18
N VAL A 242 -6.12 7.46 -7.25
CA VAL A 242 -6.34 6.66 -8.47
C VAL A 242 -6.91 7.51 -9.60
N ASP A 243 -7.95 8.29 -9.31
CA ASP A 243 -8.60 9.18 -10.27
C ASP A 243 -7.65 10.29 -10.75
N TYR A 244 -6.81 10.82 -9.85
CA TYR A 244 -5.75 11.75 -10.22
C TYR A 244 -4.77 11.14 -11.24
N ALA A 245 -4.35 9.90 -11.02
CA ALA A 245 -3.44 9.21 -11.94
C ALA A 245 -4.07 8.98 -13.33
N LEU A 246 -5.34 8.53 -13.38
CA LEU A 246 -6.10 8.35 -14.63
C LEU A 246 -6.22 9.64 -15.45
N ARG A 247 -6.32 10.79 -14.78
CA ARG A 247 -6.39 12.10 -15.48
C ARG A 247 -5.04 12.54 -16.03
N LYS A 248 -3.93 12.13 -15.41
CA LYS A 248 -2.58 12.65 -15.66
C LYS A 248 -1.69 11.77 -16.53
N ARG A 249 -2.05 10.50 -16.72
CA ARG A 249 -1.27 9.54 -17.53
C ARG A 249 -2.18 8.75 -18.45
N ASP A 250 -1.60 8.24 -19.53
CA ASP A 250 -2.30 7.38 -20.47
C ASP A 250 -2.33 5.94 -19.93
N CYS A 251 -3.28 5.70 -19.02
CA CYS A 251 -3.49 4.42 -18.38
C CYS A 251 -4.99 4.16 -18.18
N LYS A 252 -5.33 2.89 -17.99
CA LYS A 252 -6.71 2.47 -17.67
C LYS A 252 -6.72 1.50 -16.50
N LEU A 253 -7.80 1.50 -15.72
CA LEU A 253 -8.04 0.45 -14.74
C LEU A 253 -8.43 -0.84 -15.44
N VAL A 254 -7.97 -1.96 -14.90
CA VAL A 254 -8.27 -3.30 -15.40
C VAL A 254 -8.73 -4.22 -14.27
N PRO A 255 -9.54 -5.25 -14.56
CA PRO A 255 -9.94 -6.24 -13.56
C PRO A 255 -8.73 -6.89 -12.87
N MET A 256 -8.83 -7.08 -11.56
CA MET A 256 -7.73 -7.59 -10.74
C MET A 256 -7.68 -9.11 -10.64
N GLY A 257 -8.73 -9.82 -11.04
CA GLY A 257 -8.83 -11.27 -10.86
C GLY A 257 -8.96 -11.71 -9.39
N LEU A 258 -9.38 -10.80 -8.50
CA LEU A 258 -9.65 -11.09 -7.10
C LEU A 258 -11.14 -11.45 -6.93
N SER A 259 -11.42 -12.54 -6.22
CA SER A 259 -12.79 -13.03 -5.98
C SER A 259 -13.51 -12.34 -4.81
N ILE A 260 -12.79 -11.52 -4.05
CA ILE A 260 -13.30 -10.84 -2.85
C ILE A 260 -13.06 -9.33 -2.91
N GLY A 261 -13.84 -8.57 -2.13
CA GLY A 261 -13.73 -7.12 -1.99
C GLY A 261 -15.01 -6.41 -2.43
N VAL A 262 -15.28 -5.27 -1.80
CA VAL A 262 -16.34 -4.34 -2.18
C VAL A 262 -15.81 -3.42 -3.28
N GLU A 263 -16.68 -2.99 -4.20
CA GLU A 263 -16.28 -2.08 -5.28
C GLU A 263 -15.81 -0.73 -4.73
N GLY A 264 -14.84 -0.12 -5.41
CA GLY A 264 -14.45 1.26 -5.10
C GLY A 264 -15.54 2.26 -5.42
N PHE A 265 -15.47 3.43 -4.79
CA PHE A 265 -16.48 4.46 -5.00
C PHE A 265 -16.32 5.13 -6.37
N THR A 266 -17.41 5.25 -7.12
CA THR A 266 -17.48 6.12 -8.31
C THR A 266 -18.01 7.51 -7.94
N LYS A 267 -18.75 7.62 -6.85
CA LYS A 267 -19.28 8.86 -6.28
C LYS A 267 -19.16 8.80 -4.77
N PHE A 268 -18.64 9.86 -4.15
CA PHE A 268 -18.55 9.95 -2.69
C PHE A 268 -18.64 11.41 -2.25
N ARG A 269 -19.67 11.77 -1.48
CA ARG A 269 -19.96 13.18 -1.11
C ARG A 269 -19.94 14.08 -2.36
N GLU A 270 -19.03 15.05 -2.41
CA GLU A 270 -18.84 15.96 -3.55
C GLU A 270 -17.90 15.38 -4.63
N TYR A 271 -17.13 14.34 -4.30
CA TYR A 271 -16.26 13.69 -5.27
C TYR A 271 -17.07 12.93 -6.32
N ARG A 272 -16.70 13.15 -7.58
CA ARG A 272 -17.15 12.39 -8.75
C ARG A 272 -15.91 11.82 -9.41
N PHE A 273 -15.74 10.51 -9.33
CA PHE A 273 -14.58 9.82 -9.86
C PHE A 273 -14.90 9.18 -11.22
N HIS A 274 -13.85 8.81 -11.94
CA HIS A 274 -13.98 8.08 -13.19
C HIS A 274 -14.79 6.78 -13.00
N PRO A 275 -15.73 6.43 -13.90
CA PRO A 275 -16.60 5.25 -13.74
C PRO A 275 -15.84 3.93 -13.55
N SER A 276 -14.65 3.81 -14.14
CA SER A 276 -13.82 2.61 -14.00
C SER A 276 -13.29 2.36 -12.58
N LEU A 277 -13.47 3.28 -11.63
CA LEU A 277 -13.10 3.04 -10.23
C LEU A 277 -13.91 1.90 -9.58
N SER A 278 -15.05 1.51 -10.14
CA SER A 278 -15.74 0.28 -9.75
C SER A 278 -14.88 -0.98 -9.88
N LEU A 279 -13.86 -0.97 -10.75
CA LEU A 279 -12.91 -2.07 -10.91
C LEU A 279 -11.90 -2.18 -9.76
N THR A 280 -11.77 -1.14 -8.92
CA THR A 280 -10.95 -1.20 -7.71
C THR A 280 -11.67 -1.97 -6.61
N ARG A 281 -10.93 -2.43 -5.61
CA ARG A 281 -11.49 -3.19 -4.49
C ARG A 281 -11.09 -2.61 -3.16
N ARG A 282 -12.10 -2.46 -2.31
CA ARG A 282 -12.02 -2.10 -0.89
C ARG A 282 -12.22 -3.33 -0.05
N TYR A 283 -11.45 -3.40 1.02
CA TYR A 283 -11.52 -4.44 2.02
C TYR A 283 -11.77 -3.81 3.36
N TYR A 284 -12.69 -4.41 4.12
CA TYR A 284 -13.13 -3.90 5.40
C TYR A 284 -13.04 -4.96 6.49
N PRO A 285 -12.58 -4.58 7.70
CA PRO A 285 -12.53 -5.39 8.91
C PRO A 285 -13.80 -6.19 9.22
N HIS A 286 -14.97 -5.56 9.17
CA HIS A 286 -16.24 -6.15 9.56
C HIS A 286 -16.85 -7.05 8.49
N ILE A 287 -16.58 -6.78 7.20
CA ILE A 287 -17.14 -7.54 6.08
C ILE A 287 -16.31 -8.79 5.77
N HIS A 288 -14.99 -8.65 5.73
CA HIS A 288 -14.10 -9.66 5.15
C HIS A 288 -13.24 -10.37 6.19
N ASN A 289 -13.33 -9.95 7.45
CA ASN A 289 -12.44 -10.40 8.51
C ASN A 289 -10.94 -10.26 8.19
N ILE A 290 -10.55 -9.24 7.41
CA ILE A 290 -9.15 -8.86 7.11
C ILE A 290 -8.92 -7.38 7.40
N ASP A 291 -7.66 -6.93 7.34
CA ASP A 291 -7.35 -5.50 7.52
C ASP A 291 -8.11 -4.62 6.51
N GLY A 292 -8.40 -3.39 6.94
CA GLY A 292 -8.85 -2.33 6.04
C GLY A 292 -7.79 -2.06 4.98
N PHE A 293 -8.15 -2.21 3.72
CA PHE A 293 -7.19 -2.23 2.63
C PHE A 293 -7.82 -1.81 1.30
N PHE A 294 -7.01 -1.30 0.39
CA PHE A 294 -7.43 -0.88 -0.94
C PHE A 294 -6.47 -1.38 -2.01
N VAL A 295 -7.00 -1.82 -3.15
CA VAL A 295 -6.21 -2.27 -4.30
C VAL A 295 -6.80 -1.72 -5.60
N ALA A 296 -5.92 -1.17 -6.44
CA ALA A 296 -6.22 -0.74 -7.80
C ALA A 296 -5.15 -1.25 -8.77
N LYS A 297 -5.57 -1.79 -9.92
CA LYS A 297 -4.68 -2.27 -10.97
C LYS A 297 -4.84 -1.45 -12.24
N PHE A 298 -3.73 -0.91 -12.73
CA PHE A 298 -3.68 -0.16 -13.97
C PHE A 298 -2.96 -0.95 -15.05
N LYS A 299 -3.35 -0.73 -16.29
CA LYS A 299 -2.56 -1.01 -17.50
C LYS A 299 -2.10 0.32 -18.09
N LYS A 300 -0.79 0.49 -18.26
CA LYS A 300 -0.22 1.63 -19.01
C LYS A 300 -0.43 1.39 -20.51
N LEU A 301 -0.88 2.41 -21.22
CA LEU A 301 -1.22 2.32 -22.65
C LEU A 301 -0.11 2.86 -23.54
N SER A 302 0.58 3.91 -23.11
CA SER A 302 1.65 4.55 -23.86
C SER A 302 2.81 4.95 -22.96
N ASN A 303 4.03 4.93 -23.52
CA ASN A 303 5.24 5.45 -22.87
C ASN A 303 5.35 6.98 -22.98
N SER A 304 4.55 7.62 -23.85
CA SER A 304 4.52 9.07 -23.98
C SER A 304 3.95 9.70 -22.71
N LYS A 305 4.66 10.69 -22.16
CA LYS A 305 4.11 11.50 -21.08
C LYS A 305 3.00 12.36 -21.67
N ALA A 306 1.75 12.03 -21.32
CA ALA A 306 0.61 12.84 -21.72
C ALA A 306 0.75 14.25 -21.13
N THR A 307 1.25 15.20 -21.91
CA THR A 307 1.01 16.63 -21.71
C THR A 307 -0.42 16.91 -22.11
N ARG A 308 -1.39 16.43 -21.32
CA ARG A 308 -2.73 17.03 -21.39
C ARG A 308 -2.56 18.43 -20.85
N ASN A 309 -2.43 19.40 -21.76
CA ASN A 309 -2.48 20.82 -21.45
C ASN A 309 -3.63 21.06 -20.50
N ALA A 310 -3.38 21.83 -19.45
CA ALA A 310 -4.40 22.34 -18.55
C ALA A 310 -5.24 23.45 -19.25
N ASP A 311 -5.65 23.21 -20.51
CA ASP A 311 -6.44 24.12 -21.32
C ASP A 311 -7.93 23.73 -21.33
N SER A 312 -8.44 23.34 -20.16
CA SER A 312 -9.89 23.35 -19.90
C SER A 312 -10.26 24.27 -18.73
N SER A 313 -9.32 25.12 -18.29
CA SER A 313 -9.57 26.25 -17.38
C SER A 313 -9.32 27.62 -18.03
N GLY A 314 -8.96 27.65 -19.32
CA GLY A 314 -8.69 28.89 -20.09
C GLY A 314 -9.93 29.55 -20.72
N GLU A 315 -10.98 28.77 -21.04
CA GLU A 315 -12.15 29.31 -21.76
C GLU A 315 -13.13 30.12 -20.90
N LEU A 316 -13.00 30.09 -19.57
CA LEU A 316 -13.82 30.90 -18.67
C LEU A 316 -13.22 32.27 -18.34
N LYS A 317 -11.95 32.54 -18.69
CA LYS A 317 -11.34 33.87 -18.48
C LYS A 317 -11.55 34.83 -19.66
N ASN A 318 -11.73 34.34 -20.88
CA ASN A 318 -11.89 35.21 -22.06
C ASN A 318 -13.31 35.77 -22.27
N LYS A 319 -14.34 35.24 -21.60
CA LYS A 319 -15.69 35.84 -21.65
C LYS A 319 -15.87 37.04 -20.71
N ASN A 320 -15.11 37.12 -19.61
CA ASN A 320 -15.21 38.24 -18.67
C ASN A 320 -14.37 39.45 -19.10
N VAL A 321 -13.34 39.28 -19.92
CA VAL A 321 -12.54 40.40 -20.46
C VAL A 321 -13.24 41.08 -21.64
N SER A 322 -14.06 40.36 -22.42
CA SER A 322 -14.85 40.95 -23.51
C SER A 322 -16.09 41.71 -23.03
N LEU A 323 -16.67 41.34 -21.89
CA LEU A 323 -17.85 42.00 -21.30
C LEU A 323 -17.52 43.28 -20.51
N LEU A 324 -16.25 43.49 -20.13
CA LEU A 324 -15.79 44.69 -19.43
C LEU A 324 -15.30 45.80 -20.38
N LYS A 325 -15.08 45.51 -21.67
CA LYS A 325 -14.71 46.52 -22.68
C LYS A 325 -15.90 47.18 -23.37
N SER A 326 -17.10 46.63 -23.29
CA SER A 326 -18.30 47.21 -23.92
C SER A 326 -19.14 48.09 -22.99
N LYS A 327 -18.66 48.40 -21.78
CA LYS A 327 -19.35 49.27 -20.80
C LYS A 327 -18.56 50.53 -20.41
N ALA A 328 -17.45 50.82 -21.09
CA ALA A 328 -16.62 52.01 -20.85
C ALA A 328 -16.72 53.07 -21.97
N GLU A 329 -17.62 52.87 -22.95
CA GLU A 329 -17.93 53.86 -23.99
C GLU A 329 -19.40 54.27 -23.85
N ASN A 330 -19.70 55.10 -22.85
CA ASN A 330 -20.82 56.07 -22.84
C ASN A 330 -20.80 56.82 -21.50
N GLY A 331 -20.38 58.09 -21.54
CA GLY A 331 -20.49 59.00 -20.39
C GLY A 331 -19.39 60.05 -20.32
N ASN A 332 -19.53 61.12 -21.12
CA ASN A 332 -19.10 62.49 -20.78
C ASN A 332 -19.69 62.86 -19.39
N SER A 333 -19.20 63.75 -18.55
CA SER A 333 -18.17 64.79 -18.58
C SER A 333 -17.89 65.19 -17.11
N ASP A 334 -16.72 65.79 -16.85
CA ASP A 334 -16.54 66.96 -15.95
C ASP A 334 -15.20 66.95 -15.17
N LEU A 335 -14.39 67.96 -15.55
CA LEU A 335 -13.57 68.85 -14.73
C LEU A 335 -12.25 68.38 -14.05
N ALA A 336 -11.21 69.14 -14.46
CA ALA A 336 -10.07 69.67 -13.71
C ALA A 336 -8.87 68.73 -13.44
N GLU A 337 -7.73 68.92 -14.15
CA GLU A 337 -6.57 69.76 -13.76
C GLU A 337 -5.75 69.09 -12.62
N ILE A 338 -4.47 68.69 -12.73
CA ILE A 338 -3.25 69.45 -13.05
C ILE A 338 -2.04 68.46 -13.04
N LYS A 339 -1.11 68.68 -13.99
CA LYS A 339 0.38 68.48 -13.98
C LYS A 339 0.98 67.22 -13.30
N GLY A 340 1.93 66.49 -13.89
CA GLY A 340 2.73 66.69 -15.10
C GLY A 340 4.00 65.82 -15.05
N LYS A 341 4.68 65.71 -16.22
CA LYS A 341 6.10 65.37 -16.47
C LYS A 341 6.63 64.03 -15.88
N SER A 342 7.45 63.22 -16.52
CA SER A 342 8.12 63.10 -17.82
C SER A 342 8.74 61.69 -17.80
N LYS A 343 8.58 60.84 -18.83
CA LYS A 343 9.63 60.48 -19.83
C LYS A 343 11.06 60.66 -19.28
N LYS A 344 12.01 59.72 -19.40
CA LYS A 344 12.30 58.74 -20.48
C LYS A 344 13.54 57.93 -20.00
N SER A 345 13.57 56.59 -20.15
CA SER A 345 14.36 55.84 -21.16
C SER A 345 15.90 55.94 -20.98
N ILE A 346 16.67 54.85 -20.84
CA ILE A 346 17.42 54.10 -21.89
C ILE A 346 18.45 53.27 -21.07
N SER A 347 18.55 51.93 -21.08
CA SER A 347 18.93 50.93 -22.10
C SER A 347 20.27 50.26 -21.77
N HIS A 348 20.30 48.93 -21.98
CA HIS A 348 21.44 48.08 -22.40
C HIS A 348 22.53 47.69 -21.39
N GLY A 349 22.88 46.40 -21.41
CA GLY A 349 24.12 45.89 -20.83
C GLY A 349 24.10 44.39 -20.51
N ASP A 350 24.28 43.56 -21.54
CA ASP A 350 24.58 42.14 -21.46
C ASP A 350 25.95 41.88 -20.79
N ASN A 351 26.06 40.90 -19.87
CA ASN A 351 27.30 40.13 -19.74
C ASN A 351 27.20 38.87 -18.86
N ARG A 352 27.76 37.79 -19.40
CA ARG A 352 28.00 36.47 -18.79
C ARG A 352 29.01 36.56 -17.64
N LYS A 353 28.88 35.67 -16.64
CA LYS A 353 30.03 34.94 -16.03
C LYS A 353 29.59 33.69 -15.27
N ARG A 354 30.27 32.59 -15.59
CA ARG A 354 30.26 31.28 -14.91
C ARG A 354 30.95 31.39 -13.55
N HIS A 355 30.44 30.73 -12.52
CA HIS A 355 31.23 30.34 -11.36
C HIS A 355 30.99 28.86 -11.00
N GLN A 356 32.08 28.10 -11.05
CA GLN A 356 32.22 26.74 -10.52
C GLN A 356 32.35 26.82 -9.00
N HIS A 357 31.64 25.98 -8.26
CA HIS A 357 31.90 25.74 -6.84
C HIS A 357 32.61 24.39 -6.64
N LYS A 358 33.82 24.46 -6.07
CA LYS A 358 34.60 23.33 -5.56
C LYS A 358 34.03 22.87 -4.22
N VAL A 359 33.95 21.56 -4.02
CA VAL A 359 33.66 20.86 -2.75
C VAL A 359 34.98 20.65 -2.00
N PRO A 360 35.11 20.95 -0.70
CA PRO A 360 36.23 20.50 0.10
C PRO A 360 35.96 19.12 0.69
N VAL A 361 36.93 18.23 0.51
CA VAL A 361 37.05 16.91 1.13
C VAL A 361 37.68 17.09 2.51
N ALA A 362 37.03 16.62 3.58
CA ALA A 362 37.65 16.46 4.89
C ALA A 362 37.88 14.97 5.18
N LYS A 363 39.15 14.60 5.30
CA LYS A 363 39.63 13.34 5.87
C LYS A 363 39.70 13.52 7.39
N THR A 364 39.24 12.53 8.16
CA THR A 364 39.67 12.40 9.55
C THR A 364 39.95 10.93 9.84
N GLU A 365 41.16 10.70 10.30
CA GLU A 365 41.76 9.42 10.61
C GLU A 365 41.30 8.86 11.96
N ILE A 366 41.60 7.56 12.10
CA ILE A 366 41.33 6.65 13.19
C ILE A 366 42.14 7.01 14.43
N GLY A 367 41.49 7.03 15.60
CA GLY A 367 42.16 7.08 16.91
C GLY A 367 41.71 5.91 17.78
N MET A 368 42.61 4.96 18.01
CA MET A 368 42.50 3.93 19.04
C MET A 368 42.66 4.56 20.43
N GLY A 369 41.85 4.14 21.40
CA GLY A 369 42.00 4.49 22.80
C GLY A 369 41.28 3.48 23.69
N GLU A 370 42.04 2.58 24.29
CA GLU A 370 41.63 1.72 25.39
C GLU A 370 41.50 2.53 26.70
N SER A 371 40.48 2.23 27.53
CA SER A 371 40.69 1.92 28.96
C SER A 371 39.38 1.71 29.74
N LYS A 372 39.30 0.55 30.41
CA LYS A 372 38.89 0.28 31.81
C LYS A 372 37.53 0.83 32.31
N SER A 373 36.54 -0.03 32.53
CA SER A 373 36.28 -0.84 33.74
C SER A 373 35.44 -0.10 34.79
N GLU A 374 34.21 -0.56 35.00
CA GLU A 374 33.57 -0.50 36.32
C GLU A 374 32.51 -1.62 36.43
N ARG A 375 32.74 -2.49 37.44
CA ARG A 375 31.83 -3.52 37.92
C ARG A 375 30.96 -2.90 39.00
N SER A 376 29.66 -3.05 38.91
CA SER A 376 28.77 -3.01 40.08
C SER A 376 28.07 -4.35 40.24
N LYS A 377 28.15 -4.89 41.46
CA LYS A 377 27.48 -6.09 41.97
C LYS A 377 26.14 -5.65 42.57
N GLU A 378 25.09 -6.44 42.37
CA GLU A 378 23.95 -6.63 43.30
C GLU A 378 23.19 -7.88 42.80
N SER A 379 23.39 -9.03 43.45
CA SER A 379 22.65 -9.57 44.60
C SER A 379 21.35 -10.26 44.22
N THR A 380 21.37 -11.57 44.45
CA THR A 380 20.29 -12.55 44.55
C THR A 380 19.02 -12.05 45.24
N ASN A 381 17.85 -12.37 44.68
CA ASN A 381 16.74 -12.95 45.43
C ASN A 381 15.76 -13.65 44.48
N GLY A 382 15.52 -14.93 44.75
CA GLY A 382 14.48 -15.72 44.09
C GLY A 382 13.12 -15.49 44.75
N SER A 383 12.06 -15.71 43.96
CA SER A 383 10.74 -16.03 44.50
C SER A 383 9.97 -16.90 43.52
N MET A 384 9.69 -18.12 43.97
CA MET A 384 8.66 -19.05 43.49
C MET A 384 7.34 -18.32 43.15
N TRP A 385 6.69 -18.73 42.07
CA TRP A 385 5.25 -18.53 41.90
C TRP A 385 4.54 -19.88 42.01
N GLU A 386 3.86 -20.06 43.14
CA GLU A 386 2.86 -21.09 43.36
C GLU A 386 1.55 -20.75 42.63
N SER A 387 0.96 -21.78 42.05
CA SER A 387 -0.30 -21.81 41.31
C SER A 387 -1.53 -21.72 42.23
N ASN A 388 -2.47 -20.82 41.94
CA ASN A 388 -3.77 -20.73 42.63
C ASN A 388 -4.92 -21.27 41.73
N PRO A 389 -5.63 -22.36 42.12
CA PRO A 389 -6.56 -23.09 41.25
C PRO A 389 -8.03 -22.64 41.39
N ASN A 390 -8.36 -21.39 41.02
CA ASN A 390 -9.75 -20.90 41.10
C ASN A 390 -10.29 -20.17 39.84
N ASN A 391 -9.60 -20.28 38.69
CA ASN A 391 -10.09 -19.68 37.42
C ASN A 391 -10.72 -20.68 36.43
N VAL A 392 -10.89 -21.95 36.83
CA VAL A 392 -11.33 -23.04 35.91
C VAL A 392 -12.85 -23.07 35.70
N GLN A 393 -13.66 -22.40 36.53
CA GLN A 393 -15.13 -22.46 36.40
C GLN A 393 -15.77 -21.37 35.53
N LYS A 394 -15.06 -20.29 35.17
CA LYS A 394 -15.59 -19.28 34.22
C LYS A 394 -15.35 -19.63 32.74
N ALA A 395 -14.44 -20.55 32.44
CA ALA A 395 -14.13 -20.97 31.06
C ALA A 395 -15.14 -21.97 30.46
N LEU A 396 -15.99 -22.60 31.27
CA LEU A 396 -16.92 -23.65 30.82
C LEU A 396 -18.27 -23.12 30.28
N VAL A 397 -18.63 -21.86 30.55
CA VAL A 397 -19.92 -21.29 30.11
C VAL A 397 -19.85 -20.73 28.67
N HIS A 398 -18.66 -20.37 28.16
CA HIS A 398 -18.49 -19.92 26.77
C HIS A 398 -18.40 -21.03 25.73
N ARG A 399 -18.27 -22.29 26.16
CA ARG A 399 -18.15 -23.45 25.27
C ARG A 399 -19.47 -23.87 24.60
N LYS A 400 -20.63 -23.38 25.07
CA LYS A 400 -21.96 -23.78 24.54
C LYS A 400 -22.60 -22.85 23.51
N LYS A 401 -22.05 -21.66 23.23
CA LYS A 401 -22.62 -20.74 22.22
C LYS A 401 -22.05 -20.87 20.81
N PHE A 402 -20.93 -21.60 20.62
CA PHE A 402 -20.31 -21.77 19.30
C PHE A 402 -20.78 -22.99 18.51
N SER A 403 -21.69 -23.81 19.05
CA SER A 403 -22.15 -25.05 18.40
C SER A 403 -23.56 -24.98 17.77
N SER A 404 -24.30 -23.87 17.90
CA SER A 404 -25.75 -23.86 17.59
C SER A 404 -26.18 -22.99 16.41
N ASN A 405 -25.29 -22.58 15.51
CA ASN A 405 -25.66 -21.98 14.22
C ASN A 405 -25.09 -22.78 13.05
N LYS A 406 -25.56 -24.03 12.93
CA LYS A 406 -25.51 -24.78 11.66
C LYS A 406 -26.82 -24.52 10.92
N LEU A 407 -26.68 -24.19 9.64
CA LEU A 407 -27.73 -23.77 8.71
C LEU A 407 -28.92 -24.74 8.69
N LYS A 408 -30.13 -24.17 8.78
CA LYS A 408 -31.36 -24.80 8.29
C LYS A 408 -31.32 -24.80 6.76
N SER A 409 -31.34 -25.99 6.17
CA SER A 409 -31.52 -26.22 4.75
C SER A 409 -32.96 -25.89 4.33
N GLY A 410 -33.14 -24.88 3.49
CA GLY A 410 -34.36 -24.70 2.71
C GLY A 410 -34.27 -25.50 1.42
N LYS A 411 -35.08 -26.55 1.28
CA LYS A 411 -35.37 -27.23 0.01
C LYS A 411 -36.87 -27.09 -0.27
N SER A 412 -37.22 -26.29 -1.27
CA SER A 412 -38.42 -26.48 -2.10
C SER A 412 -38.22 -25.68 -3.39
N GLY A 413 -38.14 -26.37 -4.52
CA GLY A 413 -37.92 -25.77 -5.84
C GLY A 413 -37.87 -26.84 -6.92
N ASN A 414 -38.97 -26.97 -7.65
CA ASN A 414 -39.32 -28.04 -8.58
C ASN A 414 -38.32 -28.24 -9.73
N PHE A 415 -38.01 -29.51 -10.00
CA PHE A 415 -37.38 -29.96 -11.25
C PHE A 415 -38.47 -30.23 -12.30
N ILE A 416 -38.53 -29.41 -13.34
CA ILE A 416 -39.25 -29.73 -14.58
C ILE A 416 -38.28 -30.46 -15.51
N ARG A 417 -38.74 -31.61 -15.97
CA ARG A 417 -38.04 -32.59 -16.82
C ARG A 417 -38.37 -32.27 -18.27
N THR A 418 -37.38 -31.89 -19.08
CA THR A 418 -37.50 -31.93 -20.55
C THR A 418 -36.68 -33.09 -21.09
N LYS A 419 -37.36 -33.98 -21.82
CA LYS A 419 -36.78 -35.06 -22.62
C LYS A 419 -36.48 -34.52 -24.02
N ASN A 420 -35.42 -35.06 -24.62
CA ASN A 420 -35.11 -34.99 -26.04
C ASN A 420 -36.32 -35.37 -26.92
N THR A 421 -36.57 -34.54 -27.93
CA THR A 421 -36.72 -34.88 -29.36
C THR A 421 -36.48 -33.61 -30.15
#